data_AF-A0A6M7XXT7-F1
#
_entry.id   AF-A0A6M7XXT7-F1
#
_cell.length_a   1.000
_cell.length_b   1.000
_cell.length_c   1.000
_cell.angle_alpha   90.00
_cell.angle_beta   90.00
_cell.angle_gamma   90.00
#
_symmetry.space_group_name_H-M   'P 1'
#
loop_
_entity.id
_entity.type
_entity.pdbx_description
1 polymer ?
#
loop_
_entity_poly.entity_id
_entity_poly.type
_entity_poly.pdbx_seq_one_letter_code
_entity_poly.pdbx_strand_id
1 'polypeptide(L)'
;MGELTFYFDRTFGIRLPGALRTIRPPAKIRWHQDEGFPVDMQDDDWMAVIGPRRWVVLSQDRKWHKVEIEANAVKQHGLRCFYFPCASENIWTSLGHFVRR
;
A
#
# COMPACT_ATOMS: atom_id res chain seq x y z
N MET A 1 3.95 -11.92 18.28
CA MET A 1 4.11 -11.11 17.05
C MET A 1 2.82 -11.23 16.25
N GLY A 2 2.29 -10.13 15.71
CA GLY A 2 1.04 -10.17 14.92
C GLY A 2 1.20 -10.92 13.59
N GLU A 3 0.09 -11.38 13.02
CA GLU A 3 0.02 -12.03 11.71
C GLU A 3 0.56 -11.09 10.60
N LEU A 4 1.54 -11.56 9.80
CA LEU A 4 2.06 -10.80 8.67
C LEU A 4 0.95 -10.60 7.63
N THR A 5 0.63 -9.33 7.35
CA THR A 5 -0.42 -8.96 6.40
C THR A 5 0.14 -8.01 5.35
N PHE A 6 -0.02 -8.39 4.08
CA PHE A 6 0.18 -7.50 2.94
C PHE A 6 -1.15 -6.86 2.58
N TYR A 7 -1.14 -5.54 2.43
CA TYR A 7 -2.28 -4.73 2.05
C TYR A 7 -1.98 -4.06 0.72
N PHE A 8 -2.85 -4.28 -0.26
CA PHE A 8 -2.78 -3.62 -1.55
C PHE A 8 -3.74 -2.43 -1.56
N ASP A 9 -3.28 -1.27 -2.01
CA ASP A 9 -4.13 -0.10 -2.15
C ASP A 9 -4.96 -0.16 -3.46
N ARG A 10 -5.67 0.94 -3.76
CA ARG A 10 -6.47 1.07 -4.99
C ARG A 10 -5.61 1.12 -6.26
N THR A 11 -4.36 1.57 -6.15
CA THR A 11 -3.50 1.89 -7.31
C THR A 11 -2.65 0.72 -7.78
N PHE A 12 -2.41 -0.27 -6.93
CA PHE A 12 -1.52 -1.41 -7.23
C PHE A 12 -1.97 -2.30 -8.40
N GLY A 13 -3.25 -2.24 -8.78
CA GLY A 13 -3.87 -3.11 -9.76
C GLY A 13 -4.22 -4.51 -9.20
N ILE A 14 -4.64 -5.43 -10.07
CA ILE A 14 -5.34 -6.66 -9.65
C ILE A 14 -4.51 -7.95 -9.80
N ARG A 15 -3.48 -7.94 -10.65
CA ARG A 15 -2.80 -9.17 -11.08
C ARG A 15 -2.02 -9.85 -9.96
N LEU A 16 -1.14 -9.12 -9.28
CA LEU A 16 -0.35 -9.68 -8.17
C LEU A 16 -1.23 -10.04 -6.96
N PRO A 17 -2.14 -9.18 -6.47
CA PRO A 17 -3.05 -9.55 -5.37
C PRO A 17 -3.87 -10.79 -5.70
N GLY A 18 -4.38 -10.89 -6.95
CA GLY A 18 -5.11 -12.05 -7.44
C GLY A 18 -4.27 -13.33 -7.45
N ALA A 19 -3.03 -13.27 -7.97
CA ALA A 19 -2.12 -14.41 -7.95
C ALA A 19 -1.78 -14.85 -6.52
N LEU A 20 -1.52 -13.91 -5.61
CA LEU A 20 -1.22 -14.21 -4.21
C LEU A 20 -2.41 -14.86 -3.49
N ARG A 21 -3.64 -14.45 -3.80
CA ARG A 21 -4.85 -15.11 -3.30
C ARG A 21 -4.93 -16.57 -3.73
N THR A 22 -4.57 -16.86 -4.98
CA THR A 22 -4.60 -18.23 -5.52
C THR A 22 -3.57 -19.12 -4.84
N ILE A 23 -2.32 -18.65 -4.71
CA ILE A 23 -1.22 -19.46 -4.17
C ILE A 23 -1.21 -19.55 -2.63
N ARG A 24 -1.99 -18.71 -1.94
CA ARG A 24 -2.17 -18.71 -0.47
C ARG A 24 -0.84 -18.78 0.31
N PRO A 25 0.01 -17.75 0.21
CA PRO A 25 1.26 -17.72 0.96
C PRO A 25 0.99 -17.72 2.48
N PRO A 26 1.99 -17.99 3.33
CA PRO A 26 1.89 -17.90 4.79
C PRO A 26 1.82 -16.44 5.30
N ALA A 27 1.19 -15.55 4.52
CA ALA A 27 0.92 -14.16 4.84
C ALA A 27 -0.51 -13.84 4.41
N LYS A 28 -1.22 -13.04 5.21
CA LYS A 28 -2.57 -12.62 4.88
C LYS A 28 -2.54 -11.58 3.76
N ILE A 29 -3.42 -11.75 2.79
CA ILE A 29 -3.55 -10.84 1.66
C ILE A 29 -4.85 -10.03 1.82
N ARG A 30 -4.72 -8.72 1.99
CA ARG A 30 -5.82 -7.76 2.05
C ARG A 30 -5.74 -6.81 0.87
N TRP A 31 -6.89 -6.38 0.37
CA TRP A 31 -6.99 -5.41 -0.72
C TRP A 31 -7.99 -4.35 -0.33
N HIS A 32 -7.71 -3.08 -0.67
CA HIS A 32 -8.53 -1.94 -0.31
C HIS A 32 -10.02 -2.13 -0.62
N GLN A 33 -10.34 -2.72 -1.77
CA GLN A 33 -11.71 -2.96 -2.23
C GLN A 33 -12.49 -3.94 -1.32
N ASP A 34 -11.80 -4.82 -0.60
CA ASP A 34 -12.42 -5.82 0.26
C ASP A 34 -12.54 -5.37 1.73
N GLU A 35 -11.97 -4.21 2.09
CA GLU A 35 -12.04 -3.70 3.47
C GLU A 35 -13.36 -2.96 3.77
N GLY A 36 -14.23 -2.78 2.76
CA GLY A 36 -15.53 -2.12 2.93
C GLY A 36 -15.44 -0.60 3.13
N PHE A 37 -14.33 0.01 2.72
CA PHE A 37 -14.18 1.47 2.74
C PHE A 37 -15.11 2.13 1.70
N PRO A 38 -15.65 3.33 1.98
CA PRO A 38 -16.36 4.14 1.00
C PRO A 38 -15.52 4.37 -0.26
N VAL A 39 -16.16 4.40 -1.43
CA VAL A 39 -15.48 4.55 -2.73
C VAL A 39 -14.69 5.87 -2.81
N ASP A 40 -15.22 6.90 -2.17
CA ASP A 40 -14.70 8.27 -2.09
C ASP A 40 -13.88 8.55 -0.83
N MET A 41 -13.58 7.53 -0.02
CA MET A 41 -12.78 7.69 1.19
C MET A 41 -11.41 8.30 0.85
N GLN A 42 -11.06 9.36 1.57
CA GLN A 42 -9.79 10.06 1.38
C GLN A 42 -8.62 9.23 1.89
N ASP A 43 -7.43 9.55 1.39
CA ASP A 43 -6.24 8.77 1.72
C ASP A 43 -5.88 8.82 3.20
N ASP A 44 -5.97 9.99 3.83
CA ASP A 44 -5.72 10.15 5.26
C ASP A 44 -6.67 9.29 6.12
N ASP A 45 -7.95 9.21 5.76
CA ASP A 45 -8.98 8.51 6.53
C ASP A 45 -8.72 7.00 6.57
N TRP A 46 -8.46 6.37 5.42
CA TRP A 46 -8.23 4.91 5.39
C TRP A 46 -6.84 4.57 5.96
N MET A 47 -5.86 5.46 5.81
CA MET A 47 -4.54 5.34 6.42
C MET A 47 -4.63 5.33 7.95
N ALA A 48 -5.50 6.16 8.54
CA ALA A 48 -5.75 6.20 9.99
C ALA A 48 -6.28 4.85 10.52
N VAL A 49 -7.04 4.12 9.72
CA VAL A 49 -7.58 2.80 10.10
C VAL A 49 -6.51 1.71 10.02
N ILE A 50 -5.71 1.70 8.95
CA ILE A 50 -4.76 0.60 8.70
C ILE A 50 -3.39 0.78 9.37
N GLY A 51 -2.99 2.03 9.64
CA GLY A 51 -1.71 2.38 10.24
C GLY A 51 -1.47 1.67 11.59
N PRO A 52 -2.41 1.76 12.54
CA PRO A 52 -2.35 1.05 13.81
C PRO A 52 -2.30 -0.48 13.68
N ARG A 53 -2.81 -1.04 12.57
CA ARG A 53 -2.77 -2.49 12.29
C ARG A 53 -1.37 -2.97 11.89
N ARG A 54 -0.44 -2.06 11.59
CA ARG A 54 0.97 -2.34 11.23
C ARG A 54 1.13 -3.26 10.01
N TRP A 55 0.15 -3.27 9.12
CA TRP A 55 0.18 -4.00 7.86
C TRP A 55 1.24 -3.43 6.92
N VAL A 56 1.76 -4.28 6.03
CA VAL A 56 2.68 -3.87 4.98
C VAL A 56 1.88 -3.44 3.76
N VAL A 57 1.87 -2.14 3.48
CA VAL A 57 1.14 -1.53 2.36
C VAL A 57 1.99 -1.62 1.10
N LEU A 58 1.40 -2.07 0.01
CA LEU A 58 2.01 -2.12 -1.32
C LEU A 58 1.21 -1.18 -2.22
N SER A 59 1.86 -0.13 -2.72
CA SER A 59 1.23 0.95 -3.49
C SER A 59 1.98 1.26 -4.79
N GLN A 60 1.25 1.73 -5.79
CA GLN A 60 1.79 2.33 -7.03
C GLN A 60 1.41 3.82 -7.16
N ASP A 61 0.83 4.42 -6.11
CA ASP A 61 0.44 5.83 -6.13
C ASP A 61 1.64 6.80 -6.11
N ARG A 62 1.91 7.40 -7.26
CA ARG A 62 3.01 8.36 -7.45
C ARG A 62 2.84 9.66 -6.67
N LYS A 63 1.63 9.94 -6.18
CA LYS A 63 1.32 11.20 -5.51
C LYS A 63 1.92 11.27 -4.10
N TRP A 64 2.08 10.15 -3.39
CA TRP A 64 2.69 10.13 -2.05
C TRP A 64 4.17 10.58 -2.03
N HIS A 65 4.82 10.65 -3.19
CA HIS A 65 6.18 11.17 -3.35
C HIS A 65 6.25 12.65 -3.74
N LYS A 66 5.17 13.17 -4.34
CA LYS A 66 5.14 14.51 -4.94
C LYS A 66 4.28 15.48 -4.15
N VAL A 67 3.32 14.96 -3.39
CA VAL A 67 2.34 15.71 -2.62
C VAL A 67 2.70 15.57 -1.15
N GLU A 68 3.16 16.67 -0.56
CA GLU A 68 3.67 16.72 0.81
C GLU A 68 2.60 16.32 1.85
N ILE A 69 1.33 16.62 1.57
CA ILE A 69 0.19 16.27 2.43
C ILE A 69 0.05 14.75 2.57
N GLU A 70 0.11 14.02 1.46
CA GLU A 70 -0.03 12.55 1.45
C GLU A 70 1.21 11.87 2.06
N ALA A 71 2.39 12.43 1.83
CA ALA A 71 3.62 11.98 2.48
C ALA A 71 3.55 12.15 4.02
N ASN A 72 2.91 13.22 4.48
CA ASN A 72 2.69 13.47 5.91
C ASN A 72 1.66 12.51 6.51
N ALA A 73 0.58 12.18 5.79
CA ALA A 73 -0.40 11.18 6.24
C ALA A 73 0.23 9.80 6.46
N VAL A 74 1.09 9.35 5.54
CA VAL A 74 1.86 8.10 5.67
C VAL A 74 2.70 8.08 6.94
N LYS A 75 3.36 9.21 7.27
CA LYS A 75 4.18 9.34 8.49
C LYS A 75 3.32 9.43 9.75
N GLN A 76 2.29 10.27 9.72
CA GLN A 76 1.38 10.52 10.83
C GLN A 76 0.70 9.24 11.31
N HIS A 77 0.23 8.41 10.38
CA HIS A 77 -0.43 7.14 10.70
C HIS A 77 0.53 5.95 10.81
N GLY A 78 1.84 6.18 10.64
CA GLY A 78 2.87 5.15 10.81
C GLY A 78 2.76 4.00 9.80
N LEU A 79 2.34 4.28 8.57
CA LEU A 79 2.22 3.28 7.52
C LEU A 79 3.57 2.64 7.20
N ARG A 80 3.54 1.32 6.95
CA ARG A 80 4.69 0.56 6.46
C ARG A 80 4.50 0.29 4.98
N CYS A 81 4.84 1.27 4.15
CA CYS A 81 4.62 1.18 2.71
C CYS A 81 5.87 0.76 1.94
N PHE A 82 5.71 -0.15 0.98
CA PHE A 82 6.61 -0.31 -0.16
C PHE A 82 5.94 0.23 -1.42
N TYR A 83 6.65 1.14 -2.07
CA TYR A 83 6.16 1.84 -3.24
C TYR A 83 6.77 1.26 -4.51
N PHE A 84 5.97 1.09 -5.57
CA PHE A 84 6.42 0.55 -6.86
C PHE A 84 6.23 1.61 -7.97
N PRO A 85 7.23 2.50 -8.21
CA PRO A 85 7.12 3.62 -9.16
C PRO A 85 6.97 3.21 -10.62
N CYS A 86 7.28 1.96 -10.94
CA CYS A 86 7.64 1.54 -12.29
C CYS A 86 6.60 0.63 -12.95
N ALA A 87 5.37 0.58 -12.44
CA ALA A 87 4.35 -0.31 -12.99
C ALA A 87 3.98 0.00 -14.46
N SER A 88 4.18 1.25 -14.90
CA SER A 88 3.98 1.70 -16.27
C SER A 88 5.28 1.95 -17.05
N GLU A 89 6.45 1.66 -16.45
CA GLU A 89 7.74 1.90 -17.08
C GLU A 89 8.17 0.68 -17.90
N ASN A 90 8.71 0.90 -19.09
CA ASN A 90 9.15 -0.16 -20.00
C ASN A 90 10.57 -0.66 -19.65
N ILE A 91 11.17 -0.10 -18.59
CA ILE A 91 12.56 -0.26 -18.21
C ILE A 91 12.67 -0.69 -16.75
N TRP A 92 13.56 -1.65 -16.49
CA TRP A 92 13.89 -2.06 -15.13
C TRP A 92 14.67 -0.96 -14.42
N THR A 93 13.97 -0.19 -13.58
CA THR A 93 14.61 0.79 -12.70
C THR A 93 14.68 0.20 -11.29
N SER A 94 15.86 0.18 -10.68
CA SER A 94 16.01 -0.29 -9.29
C SER A 94 15.17 0.58 -8.36
N LEU A 95 14.27 -0.08 -7.63
CA LEU A 95 13.31 0.54 -6.74
C LEU A 95 14.04 1.05 -5.50
N GLY A 96 14.24 2.36 -5.41
CA GLY A 96 14.86 3.00 -4.26
C GLY A 96 13.88 3.96 -3.62
N HIS A 97 13.18 3.56 -2.56
CA HIS A 97 12.73 4.49 -1.51
C HIS A 97 12.30 3.73 -0.25
N PHE A 98 13.07 3.93 0.82
CA PHE A 98 12.62 3.74 2.20
C PHE A 98 12.23 5.11 2.72
N VAL A 99 10.96 5.34 3.05
CA VAL A 99 10.58 6.51 3.86
C VAL A 99 10.63 6.09 5.32
N ARG A 100 11.79 6.33 5.94
CA ARG A 100 11.96 6.39 7.39
C ARG A 100 12.86 7.57 7.73
N ARG A 101 12.28 8.59 8.38
CA ARG A 101 12.86 9.35 9.49
C ARG A 101 11.72 9.84 10.34
#